data_AF-A0A101P2X3-F1
#
_entry.id   AF-A0A101P2X3-F1
#
_cell.length_a   1.000
_cell.length_b   1.000
_cell.length_c   1.000
_cell.angle_alpha   90.00
_cell.angle_beta   90.00
_cell.angle_gamma   90.00
#
_symmetry.space_group_name_H-M   'P 1'
#
loop_
_entity.id
_entity.type
_entity.pdbx_description
1 polymer ?
#
loop_
_entity_poly.entity_id
_entity_poly.type
_entity_poly.pdbx_seq_one_letter_code
_entity_poly.pdbx_strand_id
1 'polypeptide(L)'
;MTKRGGPYPHLRLDLGVKVRDGVAAVDLVLGQGRSFREAAAALDLSLTTCWRRFWFVMDMGTPERHGCKPGPIPPQRGTRACPRGRPWMPTLDGPAQKGRVR
;
A
#
# COMPACT_ATOMS: atom_id res chain seq x y z
N MET A 1 26.26 -8.06 -9.19
CA MET A 1 25.00 -8.21 -8.42
C MET A 1 24.72 -6.90 -7.69
N THR A 2 23.86 -6.05 -8.26
CA THR A 2 23.59 -4.70 -7.74
C THR A 2 22.57 -4.78 -6.60
N LYS A 3 22.98 -4.39 -5.39
CA LYS A 3 22.14 -4.35 -4.19
C LYS A 3 20.88 -3.50 -4.43
N ARG A 4 19.72 -4.15 -4.54
CA ARG A 4 18.39 -3.53 -4.57
C ARG A 4 18.05 -2.98 -3.18
N GLY A 5 18.58 -1.81 -2.83
CA GLY A 5 18.20 -1.12 -1.60
C GLY A 5 19.25 -0.17 -1.05
N GLY A 6 19.38 1.02 -1.67
CA GLY A 6 20.08 2.16 -1.07
C GLY A 6 19.13 3.01 -0.19
N PRO A 7 19.66 3.81 0.76
CA PRO A 7 18.89 4.50 1.80
C PRO A 7 18.12 5.73 1.28
N TYR A 8 16.97 6.01 1.91
CA TYR A 8 16.02 7.14 1.67
C TYR A 8 16.72 8.52 1.73
N PRO A 9 16.31 9.56 0.93
CA PRO A 9 14.93 10.04 0.79
C PRO A 9 14.47 10.42 -0.65
N HIS A 10 15.26 10.24 -1.70
CA HIS A 10 14.94 10.71 -3.07
C HIS A 10 14.43 9.63 -4.04
N LEU A 11 14.39 8.36 -3.62
CA LEU A 11 13.82 7.29 -4.44
C LEU A 11 12.29 7.28 -4.31
N ARG A 12 11.64 8.19 -5.07
CA ARG A 12 10.27 7.95 -5.52
C ARG A 12 10.31 6.71 -6.41
N LEU A 13 10.21 5.54 -5.78
CA LEU A 13 10.07 4.30 -6.50
C LEU A 13 8.83 4.40 -7.38
N ASP A 14 9.02 4.15 -8.66
CA ASP A 14 8.00 4.30 -9.70
C ASP A 14 6.65 3.69 -9.24
N LEU A 15 5.57 4.44 -9.43
CA LEU A 15 4.25 4.03 -8.94
C LEU A 15 3.81 2.71 -9.60
N GLY A 16 4.12 2.50 -10.87
CA GLY A 16 3.83 1.26 -11.59
C GLY A 16 4.55 0.07 -10.97
N VAL A 17 5.82 0.23 -10.58
CA VAL A 17 6.55 -0.81 -9.84
C VAL A 17 5.90 -1.08 -8.48
N LYS A 18 5.49 -0.03 -7.74
CA LYS A 18 4.81 -0.22 -6.44
C LYS A 18 3.51 -1.01 -6.59
N VAL A 19 2.71 -0.68 -7.60
CA VAL A 19 1.44 -1.33 -7.89
C VAL A 19 1.67 -2.77 -8.34
N ARG A 20 2.56 -3.00 -9.31
CA ARG A 20 2.88 -4.35 -9.80
C ARG A 20 3.33 -5.28 -8.68
N ASP A 21 4.32 -4.86 -7.90
CA ASP A 21 4.84 -5.68 -6.80
C ASP A 21 3.77 -5.87 -5.71
N GLY A 22 2.91 -4.87 -5.48
CA GLY A 22 1.81 -4.93 -4.53
C GLY A 22 0.70 -5.89 -4.95
N VAL A 23 0.30 -5.87 -6.22
CA VAL A 23 -0.70 -6.80 -6.78
C VAL A 23 -0.17 -8.23 -6.69
N ALA A 24 1.10 -8.46 -7.05
CA ALA A 24 1.72 -9.77 -6.91
C ALA A 24 1.77 -10.24 -5.45
N ALA A 25 2.05 -9.34 -4.50
CA ALA A 25 2.01 -9.65 -3.07
C ALA A 25 0.58 -9.97 -2.59
N VAL A 26 -0.44 -9.27 -3.10
CA VAL A 26 -1.85 -9.56 -2.81
C VAL A 26 -2.26 -10.93 -3.34
N ASP A 27 -1.90 -11.27 -4.57
CA ASP A 27 -2.18 -12.58 -5.16
C ASP A 27 -1.54 -13.71 -4.35
N LEU A 28 -0.25 -13.59 -4.00
CA LEU A 28 0.44 -14.60 -3.22
C LEU A 28 -0.17 -14.78 -1.81
N VAL A 29 -0.52 -13.68 -1.13
CA VAL A 29 -1.00 -13.73 0.26
C VAL A 29 -2.47 -14.11 0.34
N LEU A 30 -3.34 -13.46 -0.43
CA LEU A 30 -4.80 -13.68 -0.37
C LEU A 30 -5.28 -14.71 -1.39
N GLY A 31 -4.72 -14.70 -2.61
CA GLY A 31 -5.11 -15.63 -3.67
C GLY A 31 -4.57 -17.04 -3.46
N GLN A 32 -3.34 -17.16 -2.96
CA GLN A 32 -2.66 -18.45 -2.75
C GLN A 32 -2.49 -18.83 -1.28
N GLY A 33 -2.92 -17.99 -0.34
CA GLY A 33 -2.85 -18.27 1.10
C GLY A 33 -1.42 -18.30 1.68
N ARG A 34 -0.43 -17.72 0.99
CA ARG A 34 0.96 -17.71 1.47
C ARG A 34 1.16 -16.70 2.60
N SER A 35 2.12 -16.98 3.47
CA SER A 35 2.60 -16.00 4.44
C SER A 35 3.35 -14.85 3.75
N PHE A 36 3.44 -13.70 4.41
CA PHE A 36 4.25 -12.58 3.91
C PHE A 36 5.73 -12.92 3.72
N ARG A 37 6.26 -13.88 4.50
CA ARG A 37 7.64 -14.34 4.38
C ARG A 37 7.85 -15.10 3.07
N GLU A 38 6.96 -16.01 2.75
CA GLU A 38 7.00 -16.79 1.50
C GLU A 38 6.75 -15.89 0.29
N ALA A 39 5.79 -14.96 0.38
CA ALA A 39 5.53 -13.99 -0.67
C ALA A 39 6.74 -13.08 -0.93
N ALA A 40 7.40 -12.59 0.13
CA ALA A 40 8.59 -11.76 0.01
C ALA A 40 9.75 -12.52 -0.66
N ALA A 41 9.96 -13.78 -0.29
CA ALA A 41 10.97 -14.63 -0.92
C ALA A 41 10.67 -14.88 -2.42
N ALA A 42 9.41 -15.14 -2.77
CA ALA A 42 9.00 -15.36 -4.15
C ALA A 42 9.17 -14.11 -5.04
N LEU A 43 9.05 -12.91 -4.46
CA LEU A 43 9.16 -11.64 -5.18
C LEU A 43 10.56 -11.02 -5.14
N ASP A 44 11.55 -11.68 -4.52
CA ASP A 44 12.88 -11.11 -4.27
C ASP A 44 12.81 -9.75 -3.53
N LEU A 45 11.96 -9.68 -2.50
CA LEU A 45 11.74 -8.51 -1.68
C LEU A 45 12.12 -8.79 -0.22
N SER A 46 12.48 -7.74 0.52
CA SER A 46 12.47 -7.84 1.98
C SER A 46 11.04 -8.04 2.49
N LEU A 47 10.88 -8.75 3.61
CA LEU A 47 9.58 -8.95 4.27
C LEU A 47 8.84 -7.62 4.48
N THR A 48 9.54 -6.61 5.00
CA THR A 48 8.98 -5.27 5.24
C THR A 48 8.56 -4.59 3.94
N THR A 49 9.34 -4.72 2.86
CA THR A 49 8.96 -4.17 1.56
C THR A 49 7.71 -4.84 1.01
N CYS A 50 7.64 -6.17 1.06
CA CYS A 50 6.48 -6.94 0.63
C CYS A 50 5.21 -6.53 1.40
N TRP A 51 5.30 -6.46 2.73
CA TRP A 51 4.18 -6.01 3.58
C TRP A 51 3.72 -4.59 3.21
N ARG A 52 4.65 -3.66 2.99
CA ARG A 52 4.31 -2.29 2.59
C ARG A 52 3.66 -2.22 1.20
N ARG A 53 4.06 -3.07 0.26
CA ARG A 53 3.51 -3.13 -1.10
C ARG A 53 2.09 -3.71 -1.12
N PHE A 54 1.90 -4.80 -0.38
CA PHE A 54 0.58 -5.38 -0.15
C PHE A 54 -0.41 -4.33 0.38
N TRP A 55 -0.06 -3.65 1.48
CA TRP A 55 -0.97 -2.69 2.09
C TRP A 55 -1.19 -1.45 1.23
N PHE A 56 -0.21 -1.03 0.44
CA PHE A 56 -0.39 0.06 -0.50
C PHE A 56 -1.55 -0.24 -1.49
N VAL A 57 -1.61 -1.45 -2.03
CA VAL A 57 -2.70 -1.86 -2.94
C VAL A 57 -4.03 -2.02 -2.19
N MET A 58 -4.01 -2.59 -0.98
CA MET A 58 -5.22 -2.71 -0.15
C MET A 58 -5.79 -1.33 0.23
N ASP A 59 -4.92 -0.36 0.51
CA ASP A 59 -5.30 1.01 0.86
C ASP A 59 -5.88 1.76 -0.35
N MET A 60 -5.34 1.53 -1.56
CA MET A 60 -5.90 2.07 -2.81
C MET A 60 -7.35 1.62 -3.04
N GLY A 61 -7.68 0.37 -2.72
CA GLY A 61 -9.03 -0.18 -2.84
C GLY A 61 -9.95 0.10 -1.65
N THR A 62 -9.45 0.76 -0.59
CA THR A 62 -10.23 1.00 0.63
C THR A 62 -11.45 1.90 0.39
N PRO A 63 -11.37 3.03 -0.34
CA PRO A 63 -12.54 3.87 -0.59
C PRO A 63 -13.69 3.09 -1.24
N GLU A 64 -13.40 2.30 -2.28
CA GLU A 64 -14.39 1.49 -2.98
C GLU A 64 -15.07 0.48 -2.06
N ARG A 65 -14.29 -0.24 -1.21
CA ARG A 65 -14.84 -1.18 -0.22
C ARG A 65 -15.76 -0.54 0.81
N HIS A 66 -15.63 0.78 1.01
CA HIS A 66 -16.46 1.57 1.91
C HIS A 66 -17.48 2.46 1.18
N GLY A 67 -17.69 2.28 -0.12
CA GLY A 67 -18.62 3.09 -0.92
C GLY A 67 -18.26 4.59 -0.98
N CYS A 68 -17.00 4.93 -0.70
CA CYS A 68 -16.47 6.27 -0.70
C CYS A 68 -15.80 6.60 -2.03
N LYS A 69 -15.82 7.88 -2.43
CA LYS A 69 -15.07 8.31 -3.62
C LYS A 69 -13.57 8.13 -3.39
N PRO A 70 -12.80 7.67 -4.39
CA PRO A 70 -11.35 7.61 -4.31
C PRO A 70 -10.76 8.98 -3.93
N GLY A 71 -9.88 8.98 -2.95
CA GLY A 71 -9.12 10.17 -2.56
C GLY A 71 -7.82 10.31 -3.36
N PRO A 72 -6.87 11.15 -2.90
CA PRO A 72 -5.46 11.09 -3.32
C PRO A 72 -4.82 9.67 -3.23
N ILE A 73 -3.52 9.55 -3.53
CA ILE A 73 -2.79 8.27 -3.39
C ILE A 73 -2.40 8.05 -1.92
N PRO A 74 -2.57 6.84 -1.36
CA PRO A 74 -2.15 6.53 0.00
C PRO A 74 -0.63 6.63 0.18
N PRO A 75 -0.16 7.18 1.32
CA PRO A 75 1.22 7.10 1.72
C PRO A 75 1.55 5.65 2.02
N GLN A 76 2.81 5.31 1.80
CA GLN A 76 3.29 3.98 2.10
C GLN A 76 3.34 3.78 3.62
N ARG A 77 2.71 2.70 4.11
CA ARG A 77 2.70 2.36 5.53
C ARG A 77 4.12 2.21 6.10
N GLY A 78 4.27 2.53 7.38
CA GLY A 78 5.57 2.50 8.07
C GLY A 78 6.56 3.53 7.55
N THR A 79 6.09 4.61 6.91
CA THR A 79 6.86 5.82 6.60
C THR A 79 6.29 7.00 7.39
N ARG A 80 7.06 8.07 7.56
CA ARG A 80 6.61 9.30 8.26
C ARG A 80 5.35 9.92 7.66
N ALA A 81 5.08 9.68 6.37
CA ALA A 81 3.91 10.19 5.67
C ALA A 81 2.61 9.43 6.02
N CYS A 82 2.70 8.23 6.59
CA CYS A 82 1.54 7.46 7.02
C CYS A 82 1.28 7.75 8.52
N PRO A 83 0.16 8.40 8.90
CA PRO A 83 -0.17 8.61 10.30
C PRO A 83 -0.30 7.26 11.03
N ARG A 84 0.06 7.24 12.32
CA ARG A 84 -0.09 6.04 13.15
C ARG A 84 -1.58 5.73 13.28
N GLY A 85 -2.02 4.58 12.78
CA GLY A 85 -3.21 3.92 13.31
C GLY A 85 -4.45 3.75 12.44
N ARG A 86 -4.45 3.81 11.10
CA ARG A 86 -5.54 3.26 10.24
C ARG A 86 -5.16 3.32 8.74
N PRO A 87 -5.88 2.61 7.83
CA PRO A 87 -5.69 2.78 6.38
C PRO A 87 -5.80 4.25 6.06
N TRP A 88 -4.99 4.68 5.10
CA TRP A 88 -5.06 6.05 4.63
C TRP A 88 -6.44 6.26 4.00
N MET A 89 -7.33 6.79 4.81
CA MET A 89 -8.50 7.51 4.36
C MET A 89 -8.23 8.93 4.81
N PRO A 90 -8.39 9.95 3.94
CA PRO A 90 -8.67 11.27 4.47
C PRO A 90 -9.91 11.10 5.35
N THR A 91 -9.70 11.15 6.65
CA THR A 91 -10.71 11.28 7.71
C THR A 91 -11.61 10.07 8.01
N LEU A 92 -11.26 9.30 9.05
CA LEU A 92 -12.21 9.00 10.13
C LEU A 92 -12.09 10.01 11.29
N ASP A 93 -10.99 10.78 11.35
CA ASP A 93 -10.71 11.79 12.39
C ASP A 93 -10.79 13.25 11.87
N GLY A 94 -11.57 13.50 10.82
CA GLY A 94 -11.87 14.86 10.36
C GLY A 94 -13.26 14.92 9.73
N PRO A 95 -13.87 16.10 9.57
CA PRO A 95 -15.27 16.20 9.21
C PRO A 95 -15.50 15.57 7.84
N ALA A 96 -16.34 14.54 7.81
CA ALA A 96 -16.81 13.90 6.60
C ALA A 96 -17.22 15.00 5.60
N GLN A 97 -16.53 15.10 4.46
CA GLN A 97 -17.06 15.87 3.36
C GLN A 97 -18.33 15.16 2.91
N LYS A 98 -19.47 15.65 3.41
CA LYS A 98 -20.81 15.33 2.90
C LYS A 98 -20.82 15.78 1.45
N GLY A 99 -20.46 14.88 0.53
CA GLY A 99 -20.71 15.08 -0.88
C GLY A 99 -22.22 15.22 -1.05
N ARG A 100 -22.69 16.44 -1.32
CA ARG A 100 -24.03 16.64 -1.85
C ARG A 100 -24.13 15.81 -3.12
N VAL A 101 -24.96 14.78 -3.07
CA VAL A 101 -25.55 14.20 -4.27
C VAL A 101 -26.47 15.30 -4.81
N ARG A 102 -26.21 15.75 -6.03
CA ARG A 102 -27.15 16.58 -6.79
C ARG A 102 -28.25 15.69 -7.31
#